data_AF-A0A537EFV9-F1
#
_entry.id   AF-A0A537EFV9-F1
#
_cell.length_a   1.000
_cell.length_b   1.000
_cell.length_c   1.000
_cell.angle_alpha   90.00
_cell.angle_beta   90.00
_cell.angle_gamma   90.00
#
_symmetry.space_group_name_H-M   'P 1'
#
loop_
_entity.id
_entity.type
_entity.pdbx_description
1 polymer ?
#
loop_
_entity_poly.entity_id
_entity_poly.type
_entity_poly.pdbx_seq_one_letter_code
_entity_poly.pdbx_strand_id
1 'polypeptide(L)'
;MNAVVRDRAEIPMKYYLHRGLIIQIQYLKSSSILGDAERFTDNWHWAADEYRNRIVLFERDGWFRKLDDAVATSDKADSVEAIRKSLMMMTESMAVMRNAMLTKDRVRVLMSGRVLAEQAAGILLLLNRRYVTTTSWFWKIAFDLDEKPKDFKQLVEKMSGFVSTSERDVAASSERMYREIYEIVRDYGVKVERDHLWV
;
A
#
# COMPACT_ATOMS: atom_id res chain seq x y z
N MET A 1 -20.65 2.59 2.10
CA MET A 1 -21.23 3.54 3.08
C MET A 1 -20.75 3.11 4.45
N ASN A 2 -20.21 4.05 5.22
CA ASN A 2 -19.68 3.77 6.54
C ASN A 2 -20.58 4.42 7.60
N ALA A 3 -20.99 3.63 8.58
CA ALA A 3 -21.75 4.08 9.74
C ALA A 3 -20.89 3.88 10.98
N VAL A 4 -20.50 4.97 11.62
CA VAL A 4 -19.72 4.88 12.85
C VAL A 4 -20.66 4.65 14.03
N VAL A 5 -20.38 3.61 14.80
CA VAL A 5 -21.20 3.20 15.94
C VAL A 5 -20.40 3.28 17.24
N ARG A 6 -21.12 3.33 18.36
CA ARG A 6 -20.50 3.22 19.69
C ARG A 6 -19.78 1.88 19.82
N ASP A 7 -18.65 1.87 20.49
CA ASP A 7 -17.75 0.70 20.54
C ASP A 7 -18.38 -0.57 21.12
N ARG A 8 -19.43 -0.43 21.94
CA ARG A 8 -20.19 -1.54 22.52
C ARG A 8 -21.20 -2.17 21.55
N ALA A 9 -21.45 -1.55 20.40
CA ALA A 9 -22.36 -2.07 19.40
C ALA A 9 -21.60 -3.00 18.45
N GLU A 10 -22.16 -4.18 18.21
CA GLU A 10 -21.66 -5.12 17.21
C GLU A 10 -22.74 -5.33 16.18
N ILE A 11 -22.53 -4.76 14.99
CA ILE A 11 -23.50 -4.81 13.90
C ILE A 11 -22.78 -5.40 12.69
N PRO A 12 -23.29 -6.50 12.13
CA PRO A 12 -22.66 -7.10 10.96
C PRO A 12 -22.75 -6.15 9.76
N MET A 13 -21.69 -6.15 8.96
CA MET A 13 -21.68 -5.50 7.65
C MET A 13 -22.82 -6.03 6.78
N LYS A 14 -23.43 -5.16 5.99
CA LYS A 14 -24.54 -5.51 5.09
C LYS A 14 -24.18 -5.19 3.64
N TYR A 15 -24.65 -6.06 2.75
CA TYR A 15 -24.53 -5.90 1.31
C TYR A 15 -25.91 -5.95 0.69
N TYR A 16 -26.15 -5.06 -0.26
CA TYR A 16 -27.37 -5.03 -1.05
C TYR A 16 -27.01 -4.88 -2.52
N LEU A 17 -27.79 -5.53 -3.39
CA LEU A 17 -27.75 -5.29 -4.83
C LEU A 17 -29.06 -4.61 -5.22
N HIS A 18 -28.98 -3.36 -5.63
CA HIS A 18 -30.16 -2.59 -6.02
C HIS A 18 -29.97 -2.03 -7.43
N ARG A 19 -30.76 -2.56 -8.39
CA ARG A 19 -30.71 -2.13 -9.81
C ARG A 19 -29.30 -2.14 -10.41
N GLY A 20 -28.53 -3.19 -10.10
CA GLY A 20 -27.15 -3.35 -10.57
C GLY A 20 -26.10 -2.59 -9.75
N LEU A 21 -26.50 -1.80 -8.75
CA LEU A 21 -25.58 -1.11 -7.83
C LEU A 21 -25.36 -1.94 -6.58
N ILE A 22 -24.09 -2.18 -6.24
CA ILE A 22 -23.70 -2.78 -4.96
C ILE A 22 -23.67 -1.69 -3.91
N ILE A 23 -24.51 -1.85 -2.87
CA ILE A 23 -24.53 -0.99 -1.69
C ILE A 23 -23.94 -1.78 -0.53
N GLN A 24 -22.75 -1.40 -0.11
CA GLN A 24 -22.09 -1.92 1.07
C GLN A 24 -22.29 -0.96 2.24
N ILE A 25 -22.74 -1.47 3.39
CA ILE A 25 -22.85 -0.72 4.64
C ILE A 25 -21.95 -1.37 5.68
N GLN A 26 -20.89 -0.67 6.06
CA GLN A 26 -19.96 -1.07 7.12
C GLN A 26 -20.32 -0.35 8.41
N TYR A 27 -20.36 -1.08 9.52
CA TYR A 27 -20.59 -0.51 10.86
C TYR A 27 -19.28 -0.54 11.63
N LEU A 28 -18.65 0.62 11.75
CA LEU A 28 -17.28 0.75 12.24
C LEU A 28 -17.29 1.26 13.68
N LYS A 29 -16.48 0.66 14.56
CA LYS A 29 -16.35 1.11 15.96
C LYS A 29 -15.62 2.45 15.97
N SER A 30 -16.17 3.43 16.70
CA SER A 30 -15.64 4.79 16.78
C SER A 30 -14.16 4.83 17.17
N SER A 31 -13.78 4.16 18.26
CA SER A 31 -12.37 4.18 18.71
C SER A 31 -11.42 3.51 17.72
N SER A 32 -11.87 2.43 17.06
CA SER A 32 -11.07 1.72 16.06
C SER A 32 -10.72 2.63 14.89
N ILE A 33 -11.72 3.33 14.31
CA ILE A 33 -11.48 4.18 13.15
C ILE A 33 -10.61 5.39 13.48
N LEU A 34 -10.79 5.99 14.65
CA LEU A 34 -9.91 7.08 15.08
C LEU A 34 -8.47 6.57 15.25
N GLY A 35 -8.29 5.43 15.92
CA GLY A 35 -6.96 4.82 16.09
C GLY A 35 -6.32 4.34 14.78
N ASP A 36 -7.11 3.94 13.79
CA ASP A 36 -6.60 3.62 12.45
C ASP A 36 -6.17 4.89 11.69
N ALA A 37 -6.98 5.95 11.75
CA ALA A 37 -6.70 7.23 11.10
C ALA A 37 -5.51 7.99 11.71
N GLU A 38 -5.19 7.76 12.99
CA GLU A 38 -4.02 8.31 13.69
C GLU A 38 -2.69 7.67 13.26
N ARG A 39 -2.72 6.48 12.64
CA ARG A 39 -1.51 5.69 12.35
C ARG A 39 -1.02 5.87 10.91
N PHE A 40 0.28 6.09 10.75
CA PHE A 40 0.97 6.00 9.48
C PHE A 40 1.57 4.60 9.33
N THR A 41 0.84 3.69 8.69
CA THR A 41 1.23 2.28 8.50
C THR A 41 1.69 2.00 7.07
N ASP A 42 2.17 0.78 6.81
CA ASP A 42 2.52 0.28 5.48
C ASP A 42 1.35 0.31 4.48
N ASN A 43 0.11 0.36 4.98
CA ASN A 43 -1.12 0.47 4.17
C ASN A 43 -1.68 1.91 4.10
N TRP A 44 -0.99 2.90 4.66
CA TRP A 44 -1.51 4.27 4.77
C TRP A 44 -1.90 4.85 3.40
N HIS A 45 -1.09 4.60 2.37
CA HIS A 45 -1.36 5.08 1.01
C HIS A 45 -2.67 4.54 0.40
N TRP A 46 -3.20 3.43 0.90
CA TRP A 46 -4.51 2.89 0.51
C TRP A 46 -5.65 3.42 1.40
N ALA A 47 -5.42 3.49 2.71
CA ALA A 47 -6.48 3.79 3.68
C ALA A 47 -6.73 5.30 3.85
N ALA A 48 -5.74 6.15 3.56
CA ALA A 48 -5.80 7.57 3.90
C ALA A 48 -6.98 8.32 3.25
N ASP A 49 -7.36 7.98 2.01
CA ASP A 49 -8.50 8.66 1.36
C ASP A 49 -9.83 8.37 2.06
N GLU A 50 -10.00 7.17 2.63
CA GLU A 50 -11.25 6.74 3.29
C GLU A 50 -11.63 7.68 4.45
N TYR A 51 -10.63 8.23 5.14
CA TYR A 51 -10.85 9.15 6.24
C TYR A 51 -11.10 10.59 5.79
N ARG A 52 -10.74 10.97 4.56
CA ARG A 52 -10.75 12.36 4.06
C ARG A 52 -11.90 12.62 3.09
N ASN A 53 -12.12 11.70 2.17
CA ASN A 53 -13.09 11.85 1.09
C ASN A 53 -14.44 11.28 1.51
N ARG A 54 -15.31 12.16 2.01
CA ARG A 54 -16.59 11.75 2.62
C ARG A 54 -17.72 12.73 2.34
N ILE A 55 -18.91 12.17 2.11
CA ILE A 55 -20.18 12.90 2.13
C ILE A 55 -20.84 12.59 3.47
N VAL A 56 -21.00 13.61 4.31
CA VAL A 56 -21.58 13.46 5.65
C VAL A 56 -23.11 13.47 5.55
N LEU A 57 -23.73 12.34 5.89
CA LEU A 57 -25.19 12.23 5.95
C LEU A 57 -25.74 12.56 7.35
N PHE A 58 -24.95 12.31 8.40
CA PHE A 58 -25.34 12.49 9.80
C PHE A 58 -24.11 12.54 10.70
N GLU A 59 -24.13 13.37 11.75
CA GLU A 59 -23.14 13.31 12.84
C GLU A 59 -23.75 13.53 14.23
N ARG A 60 -22.99 13.12 15.25
CA ARG A 60 -23.21 13.49 16.65
C ARG A 60 -21.87 13.79 17.30
N ASP A 61 -21.90 14.64 18.33
CA ASP A 61 -20.80 14.88 19.27
C ASP A 61 -19.49 15.35 18.61
N GLY A 62 -19.57 16.03 17.46
CA GLY A 62 -18.42 16.55 16.72
C GLY A 62 -17.43 15.46 16.32
N TRP A 63 -17.92 14.26 15.98
CA TRP A 63 -17.06 13.10 15.69
C TRP A 63 -16.12 13.33 14.50
N PHE A 64 -16.57 14.01 13.44
CA PHE A 64 -15.71 14.28 12.29
C PHE A 64 -14.55 15.21 12.61
N ARG A 65 -14.71 16.14 13.57
CA ARG A 65 -13.57 16.94 14.06
C ARG A 65 -12.50 16.06 14.69
N LYS A 66 -12.89 15.06 15.48
CA LYS A 66 -11.94 14.09 16.06
C LYS A 66 -11.25 13.26 14.98
N LEU A 67 -11.97 12.90 13.92
CA LEU A 67 -11.39 12.21 12.77
C LEU A 67 -10.38 13.11 12.03
N ASP A 68 -10.68 14.38 11.86
CA ASP A 68 -9.76 15.34 11.24
C ASP A 68 -8.50 15.55 12.09
N ASP A 69 -8.64 15.60 13.43
CA ASP A 69 -7.51 15.67 14.37
C ASP A 69 -6.65 14.38 14.30
N ALA A 70 -7.29 13.21 14.21
CA ALA A 70 -6.64 11.92 14.02
C ALA A 70 -5.84 11.87 12.70
N VAL A 71 -6.47 12.29 11.60
CA VAL A 71 -5.83 12.42 10.29
C VAL A 71 -4.63 13.36 10.33
N ALA A 72 -4.76 14.52 10.97
CA ALA A 72 -3.68 15.48 11.11
C ALA A 72 -2.49 14.93 11.91
N THR A 73 -2.74 13.94 12.79
CA THR A 73 -1.70 13.23 13.53
C THR A 73 -0.91 12.29 12.61
N SER A 74 -1.58 11.45 11.82
CA SER A 74 -0.89 10.57 10.87
C SER A 74 -0.16 11.36 9.78
N ASP A 75 -0.70 12.50 9.33
CA ASP A 75 -0.05 13.38 8.35
C ASP A 75 1.31 13.91 8.80
N LYS A 76 1.55 13.99 10.11
CA LYS A 76 2.82 14.44 10.70
C LYS A 76 3.68 13.30 11.26
N ALA A 77 3.13 12.08 11.29
CA ALA A 77 3.83 10.93 11.83
C ALA A 77 5.03 10.52 10.97
N ASP A 78 6.04 9.99 11.64
CA ASP A 78 7.21 9.40 10.99
C ASP A 78 6.81 8.20 10.13
N SER A 79 7.32 8.15 8.89
CA SER A 79 7.06 7.09 7.92
C SER A 79 8.12 5.98 7.93
N VAL A 80 9.23 6.15 8.68
CA VAL A 80 10.38 5.24 8.66
C VAL A 80 10.00 3.78 8.92
N GLU A 81 9.17 3.48 9.93
CA GLU A 81 8.79 2.11 10.25
C GLU A 81 7.86 1.51 9.17
N ALA A 82 6.92 2.29 8.65
CA ALA A 82 6.05 1.85 7.56
C ALA A 82 6.86 1.49 6.30
N ILE A 83 7.81 2.35 5.92
CA ILE A 83 8.70 2.13 4.78
C ILE A 83 9.60 0.91 5.02
N ARG A 84 10.17 0.78 6.23
CA ARG A 84 11.00 -0.38 6.62
C ARG A 84 10.22 -1.68 6.46
N LYS A 85 9.01 -1.75 7.03
CA LYS A 85 8.14 -2.93 6.93
C LYS A 85 7.80 -3.25 5.47
N SER A 86 7.43 -2.25 4.67
CA SER A 86 7.15 -2.45 3.24
C SER A 86 8.37 -2.98 2.47
N LEU A 87 9.58 -2.47 2.75
CA LEU A 87 10.81 -2.98 2.16
C LEU A 87 11.10 -4.43 2.57
N MET A 88 10.84 -4.81 3.82
CA MET A 88 10.99 -6.20 4.28
C MET A 88 10.04 -7.15 3.52
N MET A 89 8.77 -6.76 3.32
CA MET A 89 7.82 -7.54 2.50
C MET A 89 8.27 -7.68 1.04
N MET A 90 8.85 -6.62 0.47
CA MET A 90 9.44 -6.66 -0.88
C MET A 90 10.65 -7.60 -0.94
N THR A 91 11.48 -7.62 0.10
CA THR A 91 12.63 -8.53 0.23
C THR A 91 12.19 -9.98 0.27
N GLU A 92 11.14 -10.31 1.03
CA GLU A 92 10.56 -11.65 1.07
C GLU A 92 10.04 -12.07 -0.31
N SER A 93 9.36 -11.16 -1.02
CA SER A 93 8.83 -11.40 -2.36
C SER A 93 9.94 -11.64 -3.39
N MET A 94 11.10 -10.98 -3.24
CA MET A 94 12.30 -11.28 -4.03
C MET A 94 12.83 -12.70 -3.77
N ALA A 95 12.82 -13.18 -2.52
CA ALA A 95 13.23 -14.54 -2.20
C ALA A 95 12.28 -15.58 -2.83
N VAL A 96 10.97 -15.32 -2.80
CA VAL A 96 9.95 -16.13 -3.47
C VAL A 96 10.21 -16.22 -4.98
N MET A 97 10.51 -15.09 -5.63
CA MET A 97 10.84 -15.08 -7.06
C MET A 97 12.10 -15.89 -7.38
N ARG A 98 13.17 -15.74 -6.59
CA ARG A 98 14.41 -16.50 -6.77
C ARG A 98 14.17 -18.00 -6.66
N ASN A 99 13.35 -18.44 -5.71
CA ASN A 99 12.96 -19.84 -5.59
C ASN A 99 12.17 -20.33 -6.82
N ALA A 100 11.24 -19.52 -7.34
CA ALA A 100 10.49 -19.85 -8.55
C ALA A 100 11.39 -19.99 -9.79
N MET A 101 12.43 -19.16 -9.91
CA MET A 101 13.43 -19.29 -10.97
C MET A 101 14.21 -20.61 -10.87
N LEU A 102 14.57 -21.03 -9.65
CA LEU A 102 15.29 -22.30 -9.43
C LEU A 102 14.42 -23.51 -9.77
N THR A 103 13.13 -23.47 -9.44
CA THR A 103 12.17 -24.55 -9.73
C THR A 103 11.56 -24.47 -11.13
N LYS A 104 11.93 -23.47 -11.93
CA LYS A 104 11.40 -23.21 -13.29
C LYS A 104 9.87 -23.03 -13.29
N ASP A 105 9.32 -22.46 -12.23
CA ASP A 105 7.89 -22.14 -12.13
C ASP A 105 7.60 -20.78 -12.79
N ARG A 106 7.32 -20.83 -14.09
CA ARG A 106 6.99 -19.66 -14.90
C ARG A 106 5.88 -18.80 -14.30
N VAL A 107 4.78 -19.43 -13.91
CA VAL A 107 3.58 -18.73 -13.45
C VAL A 107 3.92 -17.97 -12.17
N ARG A 108 4.67 -18.60 -11.26
CA ARG A 108 5.12 -17.96 -10.04
C ARG A 108 6.09 -16.81 -10.29
N VAL A 109 7.01 -16.92 -11.26
CA VAL A 109 7.90 -15.81 -11.65
C VAL A 109 7.09 -14.60 -12.12
N LEU A 110 6.14 -14.80 -13.04
CA LEU A 110 5.32 -13.71 -13.57
C LEU A 110 4.44 -13.06 -12.47
N MET A 111 3.80 -13.88 -11.63
CA MET A 111 3.01 -13.38 -10.50
C MET A 111 3.87 -12.60 -9.50
N SER A 112 5.07 -13.09 -9.20
CA SER A 112 5.98 -12.41 -8.27
C SER A 112 6.45 -11.06 -8.84
N GLY A 113 6.66 -10.96 -10.16
CA GLY A 113 7.01 -9.71 -10.82
C GLY A 113 5.93 -8.64 -10.63
N ARG A 114 4.66 -9.02 -10.81
CA ARG A 114 3.53 -8.11 -10.52
C ARG A 114 3.46 -7.70 -9.05
N VAL A 115 3.60 -8.65 -8.11
CA VAL A 115 3.56 -8.36 -6.68
C VAL A 115 4.67 -7.39 -6.27
N LEU A 116 5.89 -7.61 -6.77
CA LEU A 116 7.03 -6.73 -6.52
C LEU A 116 6.83 -5.33 -7.10
N ALA A 117 6.19 -5.21 -8.26
CA ALA A 117 5.86 -3.92 -8.83
C ALA A 117 4.85 -3.16 -7.95
N GLU A 118 3.81 -3.83 -7.46
CA GLU A 118 2.81 -3.23 -6.55
C GLU A 118 3.44 -2.82 -5.20
N GLN A 119 4.33 -3.65 -4.65
CA GLN A 119 5.07 -3.32 -3.42
C GLN A 119 6.03 -2.14 -3.61
N ALA A 120 6.76 -2.09 -4.73
CA ALA A 120 7.63 -0.96 -5.07
C ALA A 120 6.82 0.34 -5.16
N ALA A 121 5.69 0.32 -5.85
CA ALA A 121 4.78 1.48 -5.92
C ALA A 121 4.27 1.89 -4.54
N GLY A 122 3.89 0.94 -3.68
CA GLY A 122 3.46 1.22 -2.30
C GLY A 122 4.55 1.91 -1.47
N ILE A 123 5.80 1.45 -1.57
CA ILE A 123 6.96 2.08 -0.91
C ILE A 123 7.14 3.52 -1.41
N LEU A 124 7.10 3.73 -2.73
CA LEU A 124 7.25 5.06 -3.32
C LEU A 124 6.11 6.01 -2.89
N LEU A 125 4.88 5.51 -2.79
CA LEU A 125 3.75 6.29 -2.28
C LEU A 125 3.98 6.75 -0.83
N LEU A 126 4.50 5.88 0.03
CA LEU A 126 4.85 6.22 1.41
C LEU A 126 5.98 7.26 1.48
N LEU A 127 7.05 7.09 0.68
CA LEU A 127 8.17 8.03 0.59
C LEU A 127 7.71 9.43 0.17
N ASN A 128 6.88 9.50 -0.86
CA ASN A 128 6.34 10.76 -1.36
C ASN A 128 5.15 11.30 -0.51
N ARG A 129 4.76 10.61 0.57
CA ARG A 129 3.55 10.88 1.37
C ARG A 129 2.30 11.09 0.52
N ARG A 130 2.12 10.26 -0.50
CA ARG A 130 0.97 10.27 -1.40
C ARG A 130 0.06 9.08 -1.11
N TYR A 131 -1.24 9.31 -1.22
CA TYR A 131 -2.25 8.28 -1.09
C TYR A 131 -3.15 8.23 -2.32
N VAL A 132 -3.86 7.12 -2.45
CA VAL A 132 -4.64 6.74 -3.62
C VAL A 132 -6.10 7.14 -3.39
N THR A 133 -6.65 7.99 -4.25
CA THR A 133 -8.06 8.44 -4.16
C THR A 133 -9.04 7.43 -4.75
N THR A 134 -8.58 6.60 -5.69
CA THR A 134 -9.34 5.48 -6.26
C THR A 134 -8.36 4.42 -6.74
N THR A 135 -8.71 3.15 -6.53
CA THR A 135 -7.88 2.01 -6.95
C THR A 135 -7.54 2.04 -8.45
N SER A 136 -8.45 2.58 -9.27
CA SER A 136 -8.23 2.75 -10.71
C SER A 136 -7.09 3.72 -11.07
N TRP A 137 -6.73 4.63 -10.17
CA TRP A 137 -5.68 5.63 -10.39
C TRP A 137 -4.34 5.26 -9.75
N PHE A 138 -4.24 4.09 -9.10
CA PHE A 138 -3.03 3.64 -8.39
C PHE A 138 -1.76 3.84 -9.23
N TRP A 139 -1.73 3.24 -10.43
CA TRP A 139 -0.55 3.33 -11.32
C TRP A 139 -0.35 4.73 -11.88
N LYS A 140 -1.42 5.47 -12.17
CA LYS A 140 -1.32 6.86 -12.63
C LYS A 140 -0.61 7.71 -11.58
N ILE A 141 -1.03 7.62 -10.33
CA ILE A 141 -0.41 8.35 -9.21
C ILE A 141 1.04 7.89 -9.02
N ALA A 142 1.29 6.57 -9.01
CA ALA A 142 2.64 6.02 -8.81
C ALA A 142 3.64 6.46 -9.89
N PHE A 143 3.20 6.58 -11.15
CA PHE A 143 4.05 7.05 -12.25
C PHE A 143 4.32 8.56 -12.20
N ASP A 144 3.44 9.34 -11.58
CA ASP A 144 3.55 10.79 -11.45
C ASP A 144 4.30 11.25 -10.18
N LEU A 145 4.85 10.33 -9.38
CA LEU A 145 5.62 10.65 -8.16
C LEU A 145 6.94 11.36 -8.48
N ASP A 146 7.43 12.22 -7.59
CA ASP A 146 8.70 12.93 -7.80
C ASP A 146 9.89 12.01 -7.50
N GLU A 147 9.89 11.36 -6.35
CA GLU A 147 10.92 10.42 -5.93
C GLU A 147 10.57 9.01 -6.40
N LYS A 148 11.25 8.54 -7.47
CA LYS A 148 11.06 7.21 -8.07
C LYS A 148 12.25 6.84 -8.98
N PRO A 149 12.41 5.55 -9.34
CA PRO A 149 13.29 5.12 -10.42
C PRO A 149 13.03 5.89 -11.74
N LYS A 150 14.11 6.24 -12.47
CA LYS A 150 13.99 7.06 -13.70
C LYS A 150 13.09 6.42 -14.77
N ASP A 151 13.14 5.11 -14.91
CA ASP A 151 12.37 4.29 -15.84
C ASP A 151 11.34 3.40 -15.12
N PHE A 152 10.80 3.90 -14.00
CA PHE A 152 9.87 3.17 -13.15
C PHE A 152 8.72 2.51 -13.92
N LYS A 153 8.07 3.25 -14.83
CA LYS A 153 6.97 2.73 -15.65
C LYS A 153 7.40 1.57 -16.54
N GLN A 154 8.54 1.70 -17.21
CA GLN A 154 9.06 0.66 -18.11
C GLN A 154 9.45 -0.60 -17.33
N LEU A 155 10.00 -0.45 -16.12
CA LEU A 155 10.26 -1.59 -15.24
C LEU A 155 8.97 -2.29 -14.84
N VAL A 156 7.94 -1.55 -14.42
CA VAL A 156 6.62 -2.12 -14.07
C VAL A 156 6.00 -2.88 -15.23
N GLU A 157 6.04 -2.32 -16.44
CA GLU A 157 5.51 -2.96 -17.65
C GLU A 157 6.20 -4.30 -17.95
N LYS A 158 7.54 -4.37 -17.81
CA LYS A 158 8.31 -5.61 -17.96
C LYS A 158 8.01 -6.61 -16.85
N MET A 159 8.06 -6.18 -15.59
CA MET A 159 7.82 -7.02 -14.41
C MET A 159 6.42 -7.65 -14.41
N SER A 160 5.43 -6.89 -14.88
CA SER A 160 4.02 -7.31 -14.88
C SER A 160 3.62 -8.08 -16.15
N GLY A 161 4.52 -8.22 -17.13
CA GLY A 161 4.23 -8.89 -18.39
C GLY A 161 3.24 -8.14 -19.29
N PHE A 162 3.15 -6.80 -19.15
CA PHE A 162 2.34 -5.96 -20.05
C PHE A 162 2.99 -5.76 -21.42
N VAL A 163 4.27 -6.11 -21.52
CA VAL A 163 5.02 -6.21 -22.77
C VAL A 163 5.58 -7.62 -22.92
N SER A 164 5.89 -8.01 -24.16
CA SER A 164 6.55 -9.29 -24.45
C SER A 164 7.84 -9.42 -23.64
N THR A 165 7.90 -10.41 -22.75
CA THR A 165 8.99 -10.57 -21.78
C THR A 165 9.26 -12.05 -21.53
N SER A 166 10.51 -12.41 -21.25
CA SER A 166 10.87 -13.74 -20.74
C SER A 166 10.87 -13.76 -19.20
N GLU A 167 10.88 -14.96 -18.60
CA GLU A 167 11.08 -15.12 -17.14
C GLU A 167 12.37 -14.46 -16.66
N ARG A 168 13.44 -14.56 -17.45
CA ARG A 168 14.73 -13.93 -17.15
C ARG A 168 14.63 -12.41 -17.15
N ASP A 169 13.89 -11.85 -18.10
CA ASP A 169 13.68 -10.40 -18.18
C ASP A 169 12.85 -9.88 -17.02
N VAL A 170 11.82 -10.64 -16.59
CA VAL A 170 11.03 -10.32 -15.39
C VAL A 170 11.90 -10.35 -14.14
N ALA A 171 12.71 -11.41 -13.96
CA ALA A 171 13.60 -11.53 -12.82
C ALA A 171 14.64 -10.40 -12.79
N ALA A 172 15.31 -10.13 -13.91
CA ALA A 172 16.31 -9.06 -14.01
C ALA A 172 15.71 -7.67 -13.76
N SER A 173 14.51 -7.40 -14.29
CA SER A 173 13.80 -6.13 -14.05
C SER A 173 13.39 -6.00 -12.59
N SER A 174 12.99 -7.10 -11.95
CA SER A 174 12.60 -7.13 -10.53
C SER A 174 13.78 -6.94 -9.59
N GLU A 175 14.93 -7.56 -9.87
CA GLU A 175 16.18 -7.34 -9.13
C GLU A 175 16.65 -5.88 -9.25
N ARG A 176 16.54 -5.32 -10.46
CA ARG A 176 16.85 -3.91 -10.69
C ARG A 176 15.91 -2.99 -9.91
N MET A 177 14.60 -3.22 -9.98
CA MET A 177 13.61 -2.45 -9.20
C MET A 177 13.92 -2.52 -7.70
N TYR A 178 14.14 -3.72 -7.17
CA TYR A 178 14.46 -3.92 -5.76
C TYR A 178 15.70 -3.14 -5.33
N ARG A 179 16.79 -3.19 -6.12
CA ARG A 179 18.02 -2.44 -5.84
C ARG A 179 17.78 -0.94 -5.83
N GLU A 180 17.10 -0.40 -6.83
CA GLU A 180 16.84 1.04 -6.93
C GLU A 180 15.91 1.53 -5.81
N ILE A 181 14.88 0.76 -5.44
CA ILE A 181 14.03 1.06 -4.28
C ILE A 181 14.84 1.01 -2.98
N TYR A 182 15.71 0.00 -2.80
CA TYR A 182 16.56 -0.10 -1.63
C TYR A 182 17.49 1.11 -1.49
N GLU A 183 18.08 1.58 -2.59
CA GLU A 183 18.92 2.77 -2.61
C GLU A 183 18.14 4.03 -2.21
N ILE A 184 16.95 4.25 -2.78
CA ILE A 184 16.07 5.36 -2.41
C ILE A 184 15.70 5.31 -0.92
N VAL A 185 15.27 4.14 -0.42
CA VAL A 185 14.88 3.96 0.99
C VAL A 185 16.07 4.21 1.94
N ARG A 186 17.27 3.76 1.56
CA ARG A 186 18.50 4.03 2.32
C ARG A 186 18.81 5.52 2.34
N ASP A 187 18.71 6.19 1.20
CA ASP A 187 19.03 7.62 1.06
C ASP A 187 18.02 8.51 1.80
N TYR A 188 16.76 8.06 1.92
CA TYR A 188 15.74 8.63 2.80
C TYR A 188 16.07 8.48 4.30
N GLY A 189 17.05 7.64 4.66
CA GLY A 189 17.53 7.46 6.03
C GLY A 189 16.93 6.24 6.75
N VAL A 190 16.20 5.37 6.06
CA VAL A 190 15.68 4.13 6.66
C VAL A 190 16.81 3.11 6.78
N LYS A 191 17.17 2.79 8.03
CA LYS A 191 18.11 1.69 8.32
C LYS A 191 17.35 0.37 8.37
N VAL A 192 17.84 -0.61 7.62
CA VAL A 192 17.47 -2.02 7.76
C VAL A 192 18.52 -2.67 8.65
N GLU A 193 18.13 -3.13 9.82
CA GLU A 193 19.03 -3.84 10.74
C GLU A 193 19.55 -5.12 10.08
N ARG A 194 20.85 -5.36 10.21
CA ARG A 194 21.53 -6.53 9.62
C ARG A 194 21.98 -7.54 10.68
N ASP A 195 21.75 -7.24 11.96
CA ASP A 195 22.45 -7.90 13.06
C ASP A 195 21.56 -8.90 13.83
N HIS A 196 22.01 -10.16 13.81
CA HIS A 196 21.86 -11.22 14.81
C HIS A 196 20.46 -11.56 15.37
N LEU A 197 19.76 -12.45 14.66
CA LEU A 197 18.85 -13.41 15.31
C LEU A 197 19.53 -14.80 15.33
N TRP A 198 20.45 -14.98 16.26
CA TRP A 198 20.71 -16.31 16.81
C TRP A 198 19.70 -16.52 17.93
N VAL A 199 18.72 -17.39 17.72
CA VAL A 199 17.95 -18.06 18.78
C VAL A 199 18.04 -19.55 18.51
#